data_AF-A0A957DPF4-F1
#
_entry.id   AF-A0A957DPF4-F1
#
_cell.length_a   1.000
_cell.length_b   1.000
_cell.length_c   1.000
_cell.angle_alpha   90.00
_cell.angle_beta   90.00
_cell.angle_gamma   90.00
#
_symmetry.space_group_name_H-M   'P 1'
#
loop_
_entity.id
_entity.type
_entity.pdbx_description
1 polymer ?
#
loop_
_entity_poly.entity_id
_entity_poly.type
_entity_poly.pdbx_seq_one_letter_code
_entity_poly.pdbx_strand_id
1 'polypeptide(L)'
;HVTNFLDFHFNANNPQFGDAFPEVYEVLEEASQIADPGVAAPLYEQANNAIREFVPMVPIAHGASADAALASLGNAYVPPFGATQFYKLDPGKDTLVYMQNNEPISLFCADETDGESLRPCQQVVETLLEYGDDSGETHPELATECTGNADATVWTCSLREGVLFHDGSHFDANDVVASWAVGIDAANPLHVGNTGSFDYFAYLWDGLINAPSE
;
A
#
# COMPACT_ATOMS: atom_id res chain seq x y z
N HIS A 1 8.16 4.86 -6.29
CA HIS A 1 9.52 4.41 -5.93
C HIS A 1 9.82 3.14 -6.74
N VAL A 2 10.93 3.06 -7.48
CA VAL A 2 11.30 1.91 -8.34
C VAL A 2 11.57 0.62 -7.52
N THR A 3 11.60 0.74 -6.21
CA THR A 3 12.10 -0.22 -5.23
C THR A 3 11.21 -1.39 -4.90
N ASN A 4 9.88 -1.25 -4.97
CA ASN A 4 9.00 -2.29 -4.42
C ASN A 4 9.23 -3.64 -5.10
N PHE A 5 9.60 -3.66 -6.39
CA PHE A 5 9.93 -4.90 -7.05
C PHE A 5 11.34 -5.40 -6.72
N LEU A 6 12.37 -4.57 -6.93
CA LEU A 6 13.76 -5.02 -6.81
C LEU A 6 14.15 -5.38 -5.38
N ASP A 7 13.80 -4.53 -4.42
CA ASP A 7 14.19 -4.71 -3.01
C ASP A 7 13.43 -5.88 -2.39
N PHE A 8 12.18 -6.09 -2.79
CA PHE A 8 11.40 -7.24 -2.34
C PHE A 8 11.99 -8.55 -2.86
N HIS A 9 12.31 -8.62 -4.15
CA HIS A 9 12.68 -9.86 -4.82
C HIS A 9 14.16 -10.23 -4.68
N PHE A 10 15.05 -9.25 -4.48
CA PHE A 10 16.50 -9.46 -4.54
C PHE A 10 17.25 -9.00 -3.28
N ASN A 11 16.59 -8.85 -2.13
CA ASN A 11 17.29 -8.60 -0.86
C ASN A 11 18.07 -9.83 -0.36
N ALA A 12 18.97 -9.60 0.60
CA ALA A 12 19.86 -10.61 1.17
C ALA A 12 19.14 -11.80 1.83
N ASN A 13 17.90 -11.60 2.29
CA ASN A 13 17.15 -12.56 3.09
C ASN A 13 16.03 -13.27 2.30
N ASN A 14 15.88 -13.01 1.00
CA ASN A 14 14.82 -13.62 0.19
C ASN A 14 15.31 -14.87 -0.55
N PRO A 15 14.86 -16.09 -0.16
CA PRO A 15 15.30 -17.33 -0.79
C PRO A 15 14.58 -17.64 -2.11
N GLN A 16 13.70 -16.78 -2.61
CA GLN A 16 12.79 -17.06 -3.74
C GLN A 16 13.51 -17.50 -5.02
N PHE A 17 14.74 -17.02 -5.24
CA PHE A 17 15.54 -17.31 -6.44
C PHE A 17 16.85 -18.07 -6.14
N GLY A 18 16.93 -18.70 -4.96
CA GLY A 18 18.14 -19.39 -4.51
C GLY A 18 19.06 -18.46 -3.71
N ASP A 19 20.37 -18.63 -3.89
CA ASP A 19 21.36 -17.83 -3.17
C ASP A 19 21.30 -16.35 -3.59
N ALA A 20 21.30 -15.44 -2.62
CA ALA A 20 21.34 -14.01 -2.88
C ALA A 20 22.74 -13.57 -3.38
N PHE A 21 22.77 -12.55 -4.24
CA PHE A 21 24.00 -12.00 -4.83
C PHE A 21 24.35 -10.65 -4.17
N PRO A 22 25.47 -10.54 -3.45
CA PRO A 22 25.92 -9.28 -2.83
C PRO A 22 25.99 -8.11 -3.81
N GLU A 23 26.43 -8.39 -5.04
CA GLU A 23 26.51 -7.42 -6.12
C GLU A 23 25.15 -6.84 -6.54
N VAL A 24 24.05 -7.48 -6.14
CA VAL A 24 22.68 -6.99 -6.30
C VAL A 24 22.21 -6.33 -5.00
N TYR A 25 22.16 -7.06 -3.89
CA TYR A 25 21.48 -6.57 -2.69
C TYR A 25 22.23 -5.43 -1.98
N GLU A 26 23.56 -5.41 -1.96
CA GLU A 26 24.32 -4.33 -1.29
C GLU A 26 24.11 -2.98 -2.01
N VAL A 27 24.03 -3.04 -3.35
CA VAL A 27 23.77 -1.86 -4.19
C VAL A 27 22.33 -1.35 -4.01
N LEU A 28 21.36 -2.25 -3.89
CA LEU A 28 19.97 -1.91 -3.60
C LEU A 28 19.83 -1.29 -2.19
N GLU A 29 20.50 -1.86 -1.19
CA GLU A 29 20.53 -1.32 0.17
C GLU A 29 21.09 0.10 0.18
N GLU A 30 22.24 0.36 -0.47
CA GLU A 30 22.79 1.72 -0.60
C GLU A 30 21.81 2.68 -1.31
N ALA A 31 21.25 2.25 -2.43
CA ALA A 31 20.33 3.07 -3.23
C ALA A 31 19.04 3.42 -2.46
N SER A 32 18.55 2.52 -1.61
CA SER A 32 17.33 2.72 -0.81
C SER A 32 17.46 3.86 0.21
N GLN A 33 18.68 4.18 0.63
CA GLN A 33 18.96 5.23 1.62
C GLN A 33 19.07 6.64 1.00
N ILE A 34 18.98 6.75 -0.33
CA ILE A 34 19.16 8.01 -1.06
C ILE A 34 17.81 8.58 -1.47
N ALA A 35 17.43 9.72 -0.89
CA ALA A 35 16.14 10.36 -1.16
C ALA A 35 16.02 11.00 -2.55
N ASP A 36 17.13 11.44 -3.15
CA ASP A 36 17.13 12.06 -4.49
C ASP A 36 17.14 10.99 -5.59
N PRO A 37 16.10 10.88 -6.44
CA PRO A 37 16.03 9.86 -7.47
C PRO A 37 17.14 9.96 -8.52
N GLY A 38 17.64 11.16 -8.82
CA GLY A 38 18.71 11.37 -9.78
C GLY A 38 20.06 10.87 -9.24
N VAL A 39 20.25 10.91 -7.92
CA VAL A 39 21.43 10.38 -7.25
C VAL A 39 21.35 8.87 -7.05
N ALA A 40 20.16 8.33 -6.79
CA ALA A 40 19.95 6.89 -6.61
C ALA A 40 19.94 6.10 -7.94
N ALA A 41 19.54 6.73 -9.06
CA ALA A 41 19.36 6.06 -10.35
C ALA A 41 20.59 5.27 -10.86
N PRO A 42 21.84 5.77 -10.77
CA PRO A 42 23.01 5.01 -11.19
C PRO A 42 23.23 3.71 -10.41
N LEU A 43 22.86 3.67 -9.12
CA LEU A 43 22.96 2.46 -8.30
C LEU A 43 21.89 1.44 -8.71
N TYR A 44 20.66 1.88 -8.98
CA TYR A 44 19.63 0.99 -9.53
C TYR A 44 20.00 0.46 -10.92
N GLU A 45 20.69 1.24 -11.75
CA GLU A 45 21.25 0.76 -13.03
C GLU A 45 22.33 -0.31 -12.80
N GLN A 46 23.21 -0.12 -11.81
CA GLN A 46 24.21 -1.11 -11.43
C GLN A 46 23.58 -2.41 -10.95
N ALA A 47 22.59 -2.35 -10.05
CA ALA A 47 21.86 -3.52 -9.57
C ALA A 47 21.15 -4.25 -10.73
N ASN A 48 20.51 -3.50 -11.64
CA ASN A 48 19.85 -4.09 -12.81
C ASN A 48 20.84 -4.77 -13.78
N ASN A 49 22.05 -4.20 -13.94
CA ASN A 49 23.12 -4.83 -14.71
C ASN A 49 23.64 -6.12 -14.05
N ALA A 50 23.77 -6.14 -12.72
CA ALA A 50 24.14 -7.35 -11.99
C ALA A 50 23.05 -8.44 -12.12
N ILE A 51 21.76 -8.08 -11.99
CA ILE A 51 20.64 -9.02 -12.24
C ILE A 51 20.70 -9.59 -13.66
N ARG A 52 21.02 -8.75 -14.66
CA ARG A 52 21.19 -9.19 -16.05
C ARG A 52 22.37 -10.15 -16.20
N GLU A 53 23.45 -9.97 -15.46
CA GLU A 53 24.65 -10.81 -15.51
C GLU A 53 24.42 -12.18 -14.84
N PHE A 54 23.89 -12.18 -13.61
CA PHE A 54 23.69 -13.39 -12.83
C PHE A 54 22.44 -14.18 -13.24
N VAL A 55 21.44 -13.51 -13.81
CA VAL A 55 20.14 -14.09 -14.19
C VAL A 55 19.55 -14.93 -13.04
N PRO A 56 19.39 -14.36 -11.82
CA PRO A 56 18.85 -15.09 -10.67
C PRO A 56 17.43 -15.61 -10.94
N MET A 57 16.67 -14.90 -11.79
CA MET A 57 15.32 -15.24 -12.19
C MET A 57 15.17 -15.07 -13.71
N VAL A 58 14.41 -15.97 -14.34
CA VAL A 58 13.85 -15.74 -15.67
C VAL A 58 12.35 -15.45 -15.51
N PRO A 59 11.90 -14.19 -15.60
CA PRO A 59 10.49 -13.86 -15.44
C PRO A 59 9.69 -14.41 -16.63
N ILE A 60 8.77 -15.33 -16.36
CA ILE A 60 7.74 -15.73 -17.32
C ILE A 60 6.43 -15.09 -16.85
N ALA A 61 6.14 -13.90 -17.36
CA ALA A 61 4.90 -13.21 -17.09
C ALA A 61 3.92 -13.38 -18.25
N HIS A 62 2.73 -13.89 -17.96
CA HIS A 62 1.56 -13.80 -18.84
C HIS A 62 0.44 -13.07 -18.08
N GLY A 63 0.67 -11.79 -17.80
CA GLY A 63 -0.34 -10.92 -17.22
C GLY A 63 -1.18 -10.32 -18.32
N ALA A 64 -2.42 -10.81 -18.49
CA ALA A 64 -3.47 -10.03 -19.12
C ALA A 64 -4.43 -9.61 -18.00
N SER A 65 -4.21 -8.44 -17.41
CA SER A 65 -5.26 -7.77 -16.66
C SER A 65 -6.24 -7.20 -17.70
N ALA A 66 -7.41 -7.82 -17.82
CA ALA A 66 -8.47 -7.32 -18.67
C ALA A 66 -9.62 -6.89 -17.77
N ASP A 67 -9.69 -5.59 -17.51
CA ASP A 67 -10.91 -5.00 -16.97
C ASP A 67 -11.95 -4.91 -18.08
N ALA A 68 -13.12 -5.48 -17.80
CA ALA A 68 -14.24 -5.46 -18.72
C ALA A 68 -15.42 -4.76 -18.05
N ALA A 69 -15.97 -3.77 -18.74
CA ALA A 69 -17.18 -3.08 -18.32
C ALA A 69 -18.28 -3.29 -19.36
N LEU A 70 -19.54 -3.28 -18.92
CA LEU A 70 -20.67 -3.16 -19.84
C LEU A 70 -20.56 -1.81 -20.57
N ALA A 71 -20.90 -1.79 -21.87
CA ALA A 71 -20.93 -0.55 -22.65
C ALA A 71 -21.90 0.51 -22.08
N SER A 72 -22.83 0.09 -21.23
CA SER A 72 -23.76 0.98 -20.51
C SER A 72 -23.19 1.60 -19.24
N LEU A 73 -22.03 1.14 -18.75
CA LEU A 73 -21.38 1.70 -17.57
C LEU A 73 -20.73 3.04 -17.96
N GLY A 74 -21.31 4.14 -17.47
CA GLY A 74 -20.68 5.44 -17.55
C GLY A 74 -19.45 5.51 -16.63
N ASN A 75 -18.47 6.31 -17.03
CA ASN A 75 -17.22 6.51 -16.29
C ASN A 75 -16.51 5.21 -15.91
N ALA A 76 -16.57 4.18 -16.76
CA ALA A 76 -15.78 2.97 -16.56
C ALA A 76 -14.30 3.35 -16.46
N TYR A 77 -13.76 3.27 -15.25
CA TYR A 77 -12.42 3.74 -14.94
C TYR A 77 -11.75 2.77 -13.97
N VAL A 78 -10.49 2.46 -14.25
CA VAL A 78 -9.65 1.62 -13.41
C VAL A 78 -8.38 2.42 -13.17
N PRO A 79 -8.15 2.91 -11.94
CA PRO A 79 -7.01 3.77 -11.68
C PRO A 79 -5.70 2.98 -11.78
N PRO A 80 -4.61 3.61 -12.26
CA PRO A 80 -3.26 3.05 -12.17
C PRO A 80 -2.75 2.89 -10.74
N PHE A 81 -3.38 3.56 -9.75
CA PHE A 81 -3.05 3.50 -8.34
C PHE A 81 -4.26 3.08 -7.51
N GLY A 82 -4.05 2.21 -6.51
CA GLY A 82 -5.14 1.75 -5.63
C GLY A 82 -6.12 0.78 -6.29
N ALA A 83 -7.28 0.56 -5.66
CA ALA A 83 -8.34 -0.26 -6.24
C ALA A 83 -9.35 0.63 -6.98
N THR A 84 -10.24 -0.01 -7.74
CA THR A 84 -11.30 0.68 -8.46
C THR A 84 -12.21 1.47 -7.49
N GLN A 85 -12.27 2.78 -7.67
CA GLN A 85 -13.13 3.67 -6.90
C GLN A 85 -14.58 3.59 -7.39
N PHE A 86 -15.43 2.77 -6.74
CA PHE A 86 -16.78 2.50 -7.26
C PHE A 86 -17.70 3.72 -7.23
N TYR A 87 -17.46 4.68 -6.33
CA TYR A 87 -18.24 5.92 -6.28
C TYR A 87 -18.04 6.81 -7.50
N LYS A 88 -16.97 6.60 -8.31
CA LYS A 88 -16.73 7.32 -9.57
C LYS A 88 -17.43 6.69 -10.77
N LEU A 89 -17.89 5.44 -10.64
CA LEU A 89 -18.56 4.71 -11.70
C LEU A 89 -20.04 5.09 -11.77
N ASP A 90 -20.59 5.19 -12.99
CA ASP A 90 -22.01 5.49 -13.20
C ASP A 90 -22.74 4.30 -13.85
N PRO A 91 -23.33 3.40 -13.06
CA PRO A 91 -24.11 2.27 -13.58
C PRO A 91 -25.46 2.70 -14.21
N GLY A 92 -25.87 3.97 -14.11
CA GLY A 92 -27.17 4.46 -14.58
C GLY A 92 -28.37 3.91 -13.79
N LYS A 93 -28.13 3.34 -12.61
CA LYS A 93 -29.12 2.70 -11.71
C LYS A 93 -28.54 2.52 -10.30
N ASP A 94 -29.36 2.09 -9.35
CA ASP A 94 -28.96 1.95 -7.93
C ASP A 94 -28.05 0.74 -7.62
N THR A 95 -27.59 0.01 -8.64
CA THR A 95 -26.82 -1.23 -8.43
C THR A 95 -25.69 -1.34 -9.43
N LEU A 96 -24.47 -1.41 -8.90
CA LEU A 96 -23.29 -1.86 -9.62
C LEU A 96 -23.05 -3.34 -9.29
N VAL A 97 -22.74 -4.15 -10.31
CA VAL A 97 -22.27 -5.52 -10.12
C VAL A 97 -20.83 -5.58 -10.58
N TYR A 98 -19.94 -5.93 -9.65
CA TYR A 98 -18.50 -6.06 -9.90
C TYR A 98 -18.09 -7.53 -9.71
N MET A 99 -17.21 -8.01 -10.58
CA MET A 99 -16.63 -9.35 -10.49
C MET A 99 -15.15 -9.20 -10.13
N GLN A 100 -14.70 -9.98 -9.15
CA GLN A 100 -13.28 -10.06 -8.78
C GLN A 100 -12.81 -11.51 -8.79
N ASN A 101 -11.49 -11.69 -8.71
CA ASN A 101 -10.85 -12.99 -8.96
C ASN A 101 -11.08 -14.01 -7.84
N ASN A 102 -11.31 -13.55 -6.61
CA ASN A 102 -11.50 -14.43 -5.45
C ASN A 102 -12.41 -13.79 -4.39
N GLU A 103 -12.85 -14.60 -3.43
CA GLU A 103 -13.55 -14.10 -2.25
C GLU A 103 -12.59 -13.29 -1.35
N PRO A 104 -13.01 -12.14 -0.78
CA PRO A 104 -12.24 -11.44 0.24
C PRO A 104 -11.89 -12.38 1.39
N ILE A 105 -10.65 -12.33 1.88
CA ILE A 105 -10.22 -13.18 3.00
C ILE A 105 -10.84 -12.68 4.31
N SER A 106 -10.80 -11.36 4.53
CA SER A 106 -11.56 -10.69 5.59
C SER A 106 -11.84 -9.22 5.25
N LEU A 107 -12.51 -8.52 6.16
CA LEU A 107 -12.71 -7.06 6.11
C LEU A 107 -12.05 -6.33 7.29
N PHE A 108 -11.11 -6.98 7.98
CA PHE A 108 -10.22 -6.28 8.92
C PHE A 108 -9.10 -5.60 8.13
N CYS A 109 -9.44 -4.49 7.47
CA CYS A 109 -8.64 -3.89 6.40
C CYS A 109 -7.17 -3.61 6.74
N ALA A 110 -6.86 -3.35 8.01
CA ALA A 110 -5.49 -3.08 8.46
C ALA A 110 -4.57 -4.31 8.50
N ASP A 111 -5.13 -5.53 8.49
CA ASP A 111 -4.39 -6.80 8.56
C ASP A 111 -4.35 -7.55 7.21
N GLU A 112 -5.03 -7.02 6.18
CA GLU A 112 -5.11 -7.69 4.87
C GLU A 112 -4.06 -7.17 3.89
N THR A 113 -3.58 -8.07 3.03
CA THR A 113 -2.53 -7.77 2.03
C THR A 113 -2.97 -7.99 0.58
N ASP A 114 -4.11 -8.64 0.37
CA ASP A 114 -4.62 -9.01 -0.95
C ASP A 114 -5.59 -7.97 -1.53
N GLY A 115 -5.64 -7.91 -2.86
CA GLY A 115 -6.48 -6.93 -3.56
C GLY A 115 -7.97 -7.21 -3.45
N GLU A 116 -8.36 -8.47 -3.26
CA GLU A 116 -9.75 -8.91 -3.13
C GLU A 116 -10.39 -8.46 -1.81
N SER A 117 -9.62 -8.40 -0.72
CA SER A 117 -10.01 -7.82 0.57
C SER A 117 -9.91 -6.28 0.58
N LEU A 118 -8.83 -5.72 0.02
CA LEU A 118 -8.61 -4.28 0.05
C LEU A 118 -9.58 -3.47 -0.81
N ARG A 119 -10.11 -4.05 -1.90
CA ARG A 119 -11.08 -3.38 -2.78
C ARG A 119 -12.40 -3.02 -2.10
N PRO A 120 -13.13 -3.96 -1.44
CA PRO A 120 -14.31 -3.60 -0.65
C PRO A 120 -13.95 -2.73 0.56
N CYS A 121 -12.78 -2.91 1.17
CA CYS A 121 -12.29 -2.05 2.25
C CYS A 121 -12.26 -0.57 1.85
N GLN A 122 -11.72 -0.24 0.68
CA GLN A 122 -11.70 1.14 0.15
C GLN A 122 -13.10 1.75 -0.07
N GLN A 123 -14.17 0.96 -0.04
CA GLN A 123 -15.54 1.47 -0.15
C GLN A 123 -16.18 1.78 1.21
N VAL A 124 -15.59 1.32 2.31
CA VAL A 124 -16.18 1.39 3.67
C VAL A 124 -15.26 2.03 4.70
N VAL A 125 -13.99 2.24 4.37
CA VAL A 125 -13.03 3.00 5.18
C VAL A 125 -12.48 4.15 4.35
N GLU A 126 -12.13 5.25 5.01
CA GLU A 126 -11.56 6.44 4.38
C GLU A 126 -10.18 6.72 5.00
N THR A 127 -9.21 7.13 4.19
CA THR A 127 -7.83 7.40 4.62
C THR A 127 -7.62 8.88 4.92
N LEU A 128 -6.48 9.22 5.52
CA LEU A 128 -6.10 10.63 5.69
C LEU A 128 -5.81 11.32 4.35
N LEU A 129 -5.14 10.60 3.44
CA LEU A 129 -4.76 11.04 2.11
C LEU A 129 -5.05 9.93 1.09
N GLU A 130 -5.33 10.29 -0.16
CA GLU A 130 -5.47 9.37 -1.29
C GLU A 130 -4.48 9.74 -2.40
N TYR A 131 -4.14 8.81 -3.29
CA TYR A 131 -3.45 9.17 -4.53
C TYR A 131 -4.40 9.84 -5.52
N GLY A 132 -3.86 10.71 -6.38
CA GLY A 132 -4.58 11.21 -7.54
C GLY A 132 -4.92 10.08 -8.50
N ASP A 133 -6.06 10.22 -9.17
CA ASP A 133 -6.59 9.20 -10.09
C ASP A 133 -5.51 8.67 -11.05
N ASP A 134 -4.87 9.58 -11.77
CA ASP A 134 -3.84 9.26 -12.75
C ASP A 134 -2.44 9.73 -12.33
N SER A 135 -2.22 10.00 -11.04
CA SER A 135 -0.95 10.54 -10.55
C SER A 135 -0.49 9.89 -9.25
N GLY A 136 0.83 9.79 -9.09
CA GLY A 136 1.43 9.40 -7.81
C GLY A 136 1.42 10.53 -6.78
N GLU A 137 0.77 11.66 -7.06
CA GLU A 137 0.61 12.75 -6.10
C GLU A 137 -0.47 12.39 -5.09
N THR A 138 -0.35 12.87 -3.87
CA THR A 138 -1.36 12.66 -2.83
C THR A 138 -2.33 13.83 -2.76
N HIS A 139 -3.61 13.55 -2.52
CA HIS A 139 -4.65 14.54 -2.26
C HIS A 139 -5.30 14.35 -0.87
N PRO A 140 -5.87 15.43 -0.30
CA PRO A 140 -6.49 15.40 1.02
C PRO A 140 -7.80 14.62 1.06
N GLU A 141 -7.99 13.76 2.06
CA GLU A 141 -9.27 13.07 2.36
C GLU A 141 -9.78 13.43 3.77
N LEU A 142 -9.61 12.54 4.76
CA LEU A 142 -9.93 12.82 6.16
C LEU A 142 -8.97 13.85 6.77
N ALA A 143 -7.74 13.94 6.26
CA ALA A 143 -6.86 15.08 6.53
C ALA A 143 -7.03 16.11 5.41
N THR A 144 -7.16 17.39 5.76
CA THR A 144 -7.20 18.49 4.78
C THR A 144 -5.80 18.94 4.34
N GLU A 145 -4.79 18.70 5.18
CA GLU A 145 -3.37 19.00 4.93
C GLU A 145 -2.51 18.17 5.88
N CYS A 146 -1.32 17.74 5.43
CA CYS A 146 -0.28 17.16 6.25
C CYS A 146 1.07 17.82 5.92
N THR A 147 1.73 18.39 6.93
CA THR A 147 3.00 19.12 6.75
C THR A 147 4.11 18.46 7.55
N GLY A 148 5.17 18.07 6.85
CA GLY A 148 6.39 17.51 7.44
C GLY A 148 7.32 18.59 7.99
N ASN A 149 8.08 18.25 9.04
CA ASN A 149 9.24 19.02 9.46
C ASN A 149 10.41 18.86 8.47
N ALA A 150 11.48 19.62 8.67
CA ALA A 150 12.58 19.74 7.70
C ALA A 150 13.34 18.43 7.41
N ASP A 151 13.35 17.49 8.35
CA ASP A 151 14.00 16.18 8.24
C ASP A 151 12.99 15.05 7.96
N ALA A 152 11.72 15.39 7.69
CA ALA A 152 10.62 14.47 7.39
C ALA A 152 10.34 13.40 8.48
N THR A 153 10.74 13.66 9.72
CA THR A 153 10.55 12.75 10.87
C THR A 153 9.25 12.99 11.64
N VAL A 154 8.63 14.16 11.48
CA VAL A 154 7.39 14.55 12.16
C VAL A 154 6.45 15.18 11.14
N TRP A 155 5.25 14.63 11.04
CA TRP A 155 4.18 15.14 10.19
C TRP A 155 3.01 15.61 11.04
N THR A 156 2.55 16.84 10.79
CA THR A 156 1.36 17.41 11.44
C THR A 156 0.22 17.47 10.44
N CYS A 157 -0.87 16.76 10.71
CA CYS A 157 -2.05 16.72 9.85
C CYS A 157 -3.23 17.50 10.47
N SER A 158 -3.89 18.33 9.67
CA SER A 158 -5.17 18.96 10.01
C SER A 158 -6.31 18.06 9.55
N LEU A 159 -7.26 17.76 10.43
CA LEU A 159 -8.37 16.83 10.13
C LEU A 159 -9.64 17.57 9.69
N ARG A 160 -10.42 16.91 8.84
CA ARG A 160 -11.71 17.39 8.38
C ARG A 160 -12.72 17.40 9.53
N GLU A 161 -13.37 18.54 9.74
CA GLU A 161 -14.39 18.69 10.79
C GLU A 161 -15.75 18.15 10.34
N GLY A 162 -16.56 17.73 11.32
CA GLY A 162 -17.95 17.34 11.11
C GLY A 162 -18.15 16.00 10.40
N VAL A 163 -17.08 15.22 10.24
CA VAL A 163 -17.14 13.85 9.73
C VAL A 163 -17.79 12.95 10.79
N LEU A 164 -18.68 12.07 10.34
CA LEU A 164 -19.40 11.12 11.17
C LEU A 164 -19.12 9.71 10.68
N PHE A 165 -18.94 8.78 11.62
CA PHE A 165 -19.02 7.36 11.34
C PHE A 165 -20.46 6.94 11.03
N HIS A 166 -20.62 5.75 10.46
CA HIS A 166 -21.94 5.20 10.11
C HIS A 166 -22.87 4.97 11.32
N ASP A 167 -22.32 4.89 12.53
CA ASP A 167 -23.09 4.80 13.78
C ASP A 167 -23.49 6.18 14.36
N GLY A 168 -23.06 7.27 13.73
CA GLY A 168 -23.32 8.64 14.13
C GLY A 168 -22.32 9.23 15.13
N SER A 169 -21.29 8.49 15.54
CA SER A 169 -20.17 9.03 16.31
C SER A 169 -19.33 10.00 15.46
N HIS A 170 -18.64 10.93 16.12
CA HIS A 170 -17.79 11.91 15.44
C HIS A 170 -16.39 11.37 15.23
N PHE A 171 -15.83 11.63 14.06
CA PHE A 171 -14.41 11.42 13.79
C PHE A 171 -13.55 12.53 14.41
N ASP A 172 -12.51 12.14 15.14
CA ASP A 172 -11.47 13.03 15.64
C ASP A 172 -10.06 12.39 15.62
N ALA A 173 -9.07 13.11 16.14
CA ALA A 173 -7.68 12.68 16.12
C ALA A 173 -7.42 11.40 16.94
N ASN A 174 -8.24 11.09 17.94
CA ASN A 174 -8.11 9.86 18.70
C ASN A 174 -8.44 8.63 17.86
N ASP A 175 -9.34 8.74 16.88
CA ASP A 175 -9.66 7.63 15.98
C ASP A 175 -8.50 7.31 15.03
N VAL A 176 -7.78 8.36 14.60
CA VAL A 176 -6.53 8.22 13.86
C VAL A 176 -5.50 7.49 14.73
N VAL A 177 -5.27 7.98 15.95
CA VAL A 177 -4.34 7.35 16.90
C VAL A 177 -4.73 5.90 17.19
N ALA A 178 -6.02 5.61 17.39
CA ALA A 178 -6.51 4.27 17.63
C ALA A 178 -6.23 3.35 16.45
N SER A 179 -6.52 3.78 15.22
CA SER A 179 -6.27 3.01 14.00
C SER A 179 -4.79 2.67 13.82
N TRP A 180 -3.90 3.65 14.05
CA TRP A 180 -2.46 3.44 14.00
C TRP A 180 -1.96 2.54 15.13
N ALA A 181 -2.44 2.74 16.35
CA ALA A 181 -2.06 1.93 17.51
C ALA A 181 -2.49 0.48 17.35
N VAL A 182 -3.61 0.21 16.67
CA VAL A 182 -4.02 -1.16 16.32
C VAL A 182 -3.04 -1.78 15.32
N GLY A 183 -2.60 -1.03 14.32
CA GLY A 183 -1.71 -1.56 13.28
C GLY A 183 -0.28 -1.81 13.76
N ILE A 184 0.31 -0.86 14.50
CA ILE A 184 1.75 -0.89 14.81
C ILE A 184 2.10 -1.61 16.12
N ASP A 185 1.20 -1.65 17.11
CA ASP A 185 1.48 -2.18 18.45
C ASP A 185 0.92 -3.61 18.63
N ALA A 186 1.80 -4.60 18.60
CA ALA A 186 1.45 -6.01 18.76
C ALA A 186 0.90 -6.34 20.16
N ALA A 187 1.11 -5.48 21.16
CA ALA A 187 0.53 -5.64 22.50
C ALA A 187 -0.84 -4.97 22.66
N ASN A 188 -1.31 -4.22 21.64
CA ASN A 188 -2.62 -3.58 21.69
C ASN A 188 -3.73 -4.64 21.76
N PRO A 189 -4.69 -4.55 22.71
CA PRO A 189 -5.79 -5.51 22.81
C PRO A 189 -6.64 -5.67 21.55
N LEU A 190 -6.59 -4.70 20.64
CA LEU A 190 -7.31 -4.69 19.37
C LEU A 190 -6.46 -5.14 18.17
N HIS A 191 -5.17 -5.45 18.37
CA HIS A 191 -4.27 -6.05 17.38
C HIS A 191 -4.57 -7.55 17.23
N VAL A 192 -5.77 -7.86 16.73
CA VAL A 192 -6.24 -9.26 16.58
C VAL A 192 -6.28 -9.66 15.11
N GLY A 193 -6.66 -8.72 14.22
CA GLY A 193 -6.70 -8.95 12.78
C GLY A 193 -7.50 -10.20 12.37
N ASN A 194 -7.27 -10.64 11.14
CA ASN A 194 -7.67 -11.95 10.63
C ASN A 194 -6.54 -12.97 10.87
N THR A 195 -5.32 -12.60 10.48
CA THR A 195 -4.06 -13.33 10.70
C THR A 195 -3.34 -12.83 11.95
N GLY A 196 -3.48 -11.54 12.27
CA GLY A 196 -2.74 -10.86 13.33
C GLY A 196 -1.29 -10.54 12.95
N SER A 197 -0.94 -10.59 11.67
CA SER A 197 0.43 -10.33 11.20
C SER A 197 0.70 -8.84 10.94
N PHE A 198 -0.32 -8.10 10.50
CA PHE A 198 -0.25 -6.68 10.13
C PHE A 198 0.95 -6.38 9.22
N ASP A 199 1.13 -7.22 8.19
CA ASP A 199 2.35 -7.28 7.37
C ASP A 199 2.77 -5.92 6.82
N TYR A 200 1.83 -5.09 6.35
CA TYR A 200 2.16 -3.76 5.84
C TYR A 200 2.66 -2.82 6.93
N PHE A 201 2.14 -2.89 8.15
CA PHE A 201 2.65 -2.10 9.27
C PHE A 201 4.06 -2.54 9.67
N ALA A 202 4.30 -3.85 9.73
CA ALA A 202 5.64 -4.37 10.00
C ALA A 202 6.63 -3.95 8.90
N TYR A 203 6.25 -4.10 7.63
CA TYR A 203 7.11 -3.82 6.49
C TYR A 203 7.48 -2.34 6.35
N LEU A 204 6.51 -1.44 6.47
CA LEU A 204 6.71 -0.02 6.22
C LEU A 204 7.35 0.74 7.41
N TRP A 205 7.32 0.17 8.62
CA TRP A 205 7.84 0.80 9.85
C TRP A 205 8.95 0.03 10.55
N ASP A 206 9.63 -0.88 9.83
CA ASP A 206 10.77 -1.66 10.33
C ASP A 206 10.42 -2.51 11.57
N GLY A 207 9.24 -3.13 11.51
CA GLY A 207 8.69 -4.02 12.52
C GLY A 207 7.51 -3.44 13.30
N LEU A 208 6.85 -4.32 14.04
CA LEU A 208 5.79 -3.95 14.99
C LEU A 208 6.43 -3.63 16.35
N ILE A 209 5.91 -2.61 17.03
CA ILE A 209 6.31 -2.34 18.41
C ILE A 209 5.70 -3.37 19.35
N ASN A 210 6.42 -3.70 20.41
CA ASN A 210 6.02 -4.72 21.41
C ASN A 210 5.74 -6.11 20.81
N ALA A 211 6.28 -6.43 19.63
CA ALA A 211 6.24 -7.77 19.07
C ALA A 211 6.87 -8.78 20.04
N PRO A 212 6.31 -9.99 20.18
CA PRO A 212 6.94 -11.07 20.93
C PRO A 212 8.35 -11.33 20.38
N SER A 213 9.30 -11.69 21.25
CA SER A 213 10.61 -12.13 20.79
C SER A 213 10.46 -13.41 19.95
N GLU A 214 11.08 -13.42 18.77
CA GLU A 214 11.22 -14.61 17.91
C GLU A 214 11.92 -15.80 18.60
#